data_AF-A0A2I9CYL5-F1
#
_entry.id   AF-A0A2I9CYL5-F1
#
_cell.length_a   1.000
_cell.length_b   1.000
_cell.length_c   1.000
_cell.angle_alpha   90.00
_cell.angle_beta   90.00
_cell.angle_gamma   90.00
#
_symmetry.space_group_name_H-M   'P 1'
#
loop_
_entity.id
_entity.type
_entity.pdbx_description
1 polymer ?
#
loop_
_entity_poly.entity_id
_entity_poly.type
_entity_poly.pdbx_seq_one_letter_code
_entity_poly.pdbx_strand_id
1 'polypeptide(L)'
;MSGQEQGFSVEERVRWTTLALQRNLFQIRSCEEHHTQAVSVGAQLVASMLLWVTTLPLEEVLDELTLGPLSPSLRRRWGEMDFRRTYPEGFRVNLPKWRQALSRGQVEVVLQGGDGEVWGLRAWLNSSDGDRSEWEMGLDRARLEGIVNLLCAALSEWRTPPESRSLQSSSTAVERSVRRRRQRGRKSNSPEG
;
A
#
# COMPACT_ATOMS: atom_id res chain seq x y z
N MET A 1 -34.09 -21.85 5.90
CA MET A 1 -32.73 -21.68 6.47
C MET A 1 -32.09 -20.51 5.76
N SER A 2 -32.17 -19.32 6.34
CA SER A 2 -31.54 -18.10 5.84
C SER A 2 -30.06 -18.15 6.20
N GLY A 3 -29.22 -18.53 5.24
CA GLY A 3 -27.76 -18.43 5.38
C GLY A 3 -27.40 -16.97 5.57
N GLN A 4 -26.92 -16.61 6.75
CA GLN A 4 -26.24 -15.35 6.95
C GLN A 4 -24.97 -15.41 6.09
N GLU A 5 -24.96 -14.68 4.98
CA GLU A 5 -23.73 -14.29 4.32
C GLU A 5 -22.91 -13.49 5.34
N GLN A 6 -21.97 -14.17 6.01
CA GLN A 6 -20.96 -13.51 6.83
C GLN A 6 -20.03 -12.77 5.87
N GLY A 7 -20.40 -11.53 5.53
CA GLY A 7 -19.52 -10.62 4.81
C GLY A 7 -18.29 -10.33 5.65
N PHE A 8 -17.12 -10.29 5.02
CA PHE A 8 -15.89 -9.87 5.67
C PHE A 8 -16.05 -8.48 6.30
N SER A 9 -15.50 -8.30 7.49
CA SER A 9 -15.37 -6.97 8.10
C SER A 9 -14.51 -6.05 7.21
N VAL A 10 -14.64 -4.73 7.37
CA VAL A 10 -13.81 -3.75 6.64
C VAL A 10 -12.32 -4.03 6.87
N GLU A 11 -11.94 -4.37 8.11
CA GLU A 11 -10.57 -4.68 8.50
C GLU A 11 -10.05 -5.97 7.83
N GLU A 12 -10.87 -7.02 7.75
CA GLU A 12 -10.50 -8.25 7.05
C GLU A 12 -10.36 -8.04 5.54
N ARG A 13 -11.27 -7.28 4.91
CA ARG A 13 -11.15 -6.94 3.48
C ARG A 13 -9.86 -6.20 3.19
N VAL A 14 -9.57 -5.19 4.01
CA VAL A 14 -8.32 -4.43 3.95
C VAL A 14 -7.11 -5.35 4.05
N ARG A 15 -7.09 -6.25 5.04
CA ARG A 15 -5.98 -7.17 5.26
C ARG A 15 -5.78 -8.13 4.08
N TRP A 16 -6.85 -8.74 3.60
CA TRP A 16 -6.80 -9.67 2.46
C TRP A 16 -6.36 -8.98 1.19
N THR A 17 -6.89 -7.78 0.94
CA THR A 17 -6.47 -6.97 -0.19
C THR A 17 -4.99 -6.64 -0.07
N THR A 18 -4.52 -6.07 1.05
CA THR A 18 -3.09 -5.73 1.26
C THR A 18 -2.17 -6.93 1.03
N LEU A 19 -2.55 -8.12 1.51
CA LEU A 19 -1.80 -9.36 1.26
C LEU A 19 -1.79 -9.78 -0.21
N ALA A 20 -2.92 -9.71 -0.90
CA ALA A 20 -3.03 -10.02 -2.33
C ALA A 20 -2.16 -9.08 -3.18
N LEU A 21 -2.13 -7.80 -2.81
CA LEU A 21 -1.33 -6.79 -3.48
C LEU A 21 0.16 -6.96 -3.21
N GLN A 22 0.56 -7.16 -1.95
CA GLN A 22 1.97 -7.42 -1.60
C GLN A 22 2.54 -8.61 -2.39
N ARG A 23 1.74 -9.68 -2.56
CA ARG A 23 2.10 -10.82 -3.42
C ARG A 23 2.23 -10.44 -4.88
N ASN A 24 1.27 -9.68 -5.42
CA ASN A 24 1.31 -9.21 -6.81
C ASN A 24 2.59 -8.38 -7.05
N LEU A 25 2.90 -7.43 -6.18
CA LEU A 25 4.05 -6.54 -6.27
C LEU A 25 5.40 -7.25 -6.11
N PHE A 26 5.48 -8.21 -5.19
CA PHE A 26 6.65 -9.08 -5.08
C PHE A 26 6.88 -9.83 -6.39
N GLN A 27 5.80 -10.30 -7.02
CA GLN A 27 5.86 -10.92 -8.34
C GLN A 27 6.27 -9.92 -9.43
N ILE A 28 5.82 -8.65 -9.39
CA ILE A 28 6.28 -7.59 -10.31
C ILE A 28 7.81 -7.45 -10.21
N ARG A 29 8.34 -7.22 -9.01
CA ARG A 29 9.78 -7.04 -8.79
C ARG A 29 10.58 -8.26 -9.18
N SER A 30 10.10 -9.46 -8.83
CA SER A 30 10.73 -10.71 -9.22
C SER A 30 10.78 -10.89 -10.74
N CYS A 31 9.73 -10.50 -11.47
CA CYS A 31 9.68 -10.56 -12.93
C CYS A 31 10.60 -9.53 -13.60
N GLU A 32 10.73 -8.33 -13.02
CA GLU A 32 11.68 -7.29 -13.46
C GLU A 32 13.14 -7.73 -13.29
N GLU A 33 13.47 -8.34 -12.15
CA GLU A 33 14.84 -8.75 -11.82
C GLU A 33 15.32 -10.00 -12.59
N HIS A 34 14.40 -10.92 -12.95
CA HIS A 34 14.76 -12.23 -13.50
C HIS A 34 14.37 -12.46 -14.96
N HIS A 35 13.74 -11.48 -15.63
CA HIS A 35 13.27 -11.55 -17.02
C HIS A 35 12.53 -12.87 -17.37
N THR A 36 11.85 -13.47 -16.40
CA THR A 36 11.10 -14.72 -16.57
C THR A 36 9.67 -14.38 -17.02
N GLN A 37 9.37 -14.63 -18.30
CA GLN A 37 8.14 -14.17 -18.97
C GLN A 37 6.86 -14.88 -18.50
N ALA A 38 5.77 -14.10 -18.40
CA ALA A 38 4.38 -14.47 -18.80
C ALA A 38 3.43 -13.24 -18.74
N VAL A 39 3.67 -12.28 -17.84
CA VAL A 39 2.79 -11.11 -17.64
C VAL A 39 3.63 -9.83 -17.71
N SER A 40 3.20 -8.87 -18.54
CA SER A 40 3.84 -7.55 -18.61
C SER A 40 3.74 -6.82 -17.26
N VAL A 41 4.84 -6.21 -16.81
CA VAL A 41 4.89 -5.32 -15.65
C VAL A 41 3.76 -4.28 -15.70
N GLY A 42 3.52 -3.70 -16.88
CA GLY A 42 2.43 -2.74 -17.07
C GLY A 42 1.05 -3.35 -16.79
N ALA A 43 0.81 -4.59 -17.20
CA ALA A 43 -0.45 -5.30 -16.90
C ALA A 43 -0.62 -5.52 -15.39
N GLN A 44 0.45 -5.81 -14.66
CA GLN A 44 0.41 -6.00 -13.21
C GLN A 44 0.19 -4.68 -12.46
N LEU A 45 0.80 -3.58 -12.90
CA LEU A 45 0.55 -2.24 -12.37
C LEU A 45 -0.92 -1.84 -12.56
N VAL A 46 -1.45 -2.04 -13.76
CA VAL A 46 -2.85 -1.81 -14.08
C VAL A 46 -3.77 -2.65 -13.20
N ALA A 47 -3.54 -3.96 -13.11
CA ALA A 47 -4.34 -4.85 -12.28
C ALA A 47 -4.32 -4.44 -10.79
N SER A 48 -3.15 -4.07 -10.27
CA SER A 48 -2.99 -3.62 -8.89
C SER A 48 -3.76 -2.34 -8.62
N MET A 49 -3.67 -1.37 -9.53
CA MET A 49 -4.38 -0.11 -9.45
C MET A 49 -5.91 -0.31 -9.46
N LEU A 50 -6.41 -1.09 -10.42
CA LEU A 50 -7.84 -1.40 -10.53
C LEU A 50 -8.34 -2.14 -9.28
N LEU A 51 -7.57 -3.11 -8.78
CA LEU A 51 -7.91 -3.84 -7.56
C LEU A 51 -8.01 -2.90 -6.35
N TRP A 52 -7.11 -1.94 -6.21
CA TRP A 52 -7.19 -0.97 -5.12
C TRP A 52 -8.40 -0.08 -5.17
N VAL A 53 -8.63 0.54 -6.33
CA VAL A 53 -9.74 1.49 -6.48
C VAL A 53 -11.08 0.79 -6.21
N THR A 54 -11.20 -0.49 -6.60
CA THR A 54 -12.43 -1.27 -6.45
C THR A 54 -12.64 -1.88 -5.07
N THR A 55 -11.57 -2.27 -4.37
CA THR A 55 -11.72 -3.07 -3.14
C THR A 55 -11.38 -2.34 -1.84
N LEU A 56 -10.65 -1.23 -1.90
CA LEU A 56 -10.26 -0.47 -0.71
C LEU A 56 -11.01 0.86 -0.62
N PRO A 57 -11.38 1.30 0.61
CA PRO A 57 -11.84 2.66 0.86
C PRO A 57 -10.64 3.63 0.85
N LEU A 58 -9.94 3.74 -0.29
CA LEU A 58 -8.69 4.48 -0.44
C LEU A 58 -8.76 5.91 0.10
N GLU A 59 -9.87 6.63 0.00
CA GLU A 59 -10.01 7.97 0.55
C GLU A 59 -9.84 7.95 2.07
N GLU A 60 -10.51 7.03 2.77
CA GLU A 60 -10.38 6.85 4.22
C GLU A 60 -8.94 6.45 4.58
N VAL A 61 -8.36 5.52 3.82
CA VAL A 61 -6.97 5.07 4.00
C VAL A 61 -6.00 6.25 3.87
N LEU A 62 -6.12 7.02 2.79
CA LEU A 62 -5.25 8.16 2.49
C LEU A 62 -5.46 9.30 3.50
N ASP A 63 -6.68 9.47 4.02
CA ASP A 63 -7.00 10.44 5.05
C ASP A 63 -6.40 10.05 6.40
N GLU A 64 -6.55 8.79 6.83
CA GLU A 64 -5.92 8.25 8.04
C GLU A 64 -4.39 8.36 7.98
N LEU A 65 -3.79 8.00 6.84
CA LEU A 65 -2.35 8.11 6.61
C LEU A 65 -1.84 9.55 6.65
N THR A 66 -2.71 10.53 6.38
CA THR A 66 -2.35 11.96 6.51
C THR A 66 -2.26 12.39 7.99
N LEU A 67 -2.99 11.71 8.88
CA LEU A 67 -3.05 12.01 10.32
C LEU A 67 -2.03 11.20 11.15
N GLY A 68 -1.57 10.06 10.62
CA GLY A 68 -0.64 9.16 11.28
C GLY A 68 0.85 9.55 11.13
N PRO A 69 1.74 8.98 11.97
CA PRO A 69 3.17 9.14 11.81
C PRO A 69 3.67 8.33 10.61
N LEU A 70 3.77 8.96 9.43
CA LEU A 70 4.47 8.38 8.27
C LEU A 70 5.98 8.41 8.49
N SER A 71 6.67 7.36 8.03
CA SER A 71 8.14 7.37 7.95
C SER A 71 8.66 8.57 7.13
N PRO A 72 9.86 9.12 7.41
CA PRO A 72 10.38 10.28 6.69
C PRO A 72 10.51 10.08 5.17
N SER A 73 10.84 8.85 4.75
CA SER A 73 10.90 8.45 3.34
C SER A 73 9.50 8.47 2.70
N LEU A 74 8.50 7.91 3.37
CA LEU A 74 7.13 7.89 2.88
C LEU A 74 6.53 9.30 2.86
N ARG A 75 6.79 10.13 3.88
CA ARG A 75 6.33 11.53 3.94
C ARG A 75 6.82 12.37 2.76
N ARG A 76 8.05 12.14 2.28
CA ARG A 76 8.58 12.83 1.10
C ARG A 76 7.81 12.43 -0.16
N ARG A 77 7.55 11.14 -0.34
CA ARG A 77 6.79 10.60 -1.48
C ARG A 77 5.31 10.97 -1.41
N TRP A 78 4.74 11.07 -0.20
CA TRP A 78 3.37 11.56 0.03
C TRP A 78 3.14 13.00 -0.45
N GLY A 79 4.23 13.76 -0.62
CA GLY A 79 4.23 15.08 -1.24
C GLY A 79 4.23 15.05 -2.77
N GLU A 80 4.16 13.91 -3.43
CA GLU A 80 3.99 13.83 -4.90
C GLU A 80 2.63 14.37 -5.34
N MET A 81 2.56 14.92 -6.56
CA MET A 81 1.39 15.67 -7.03
C MET A 81 0.10 14.84 -6.96
N ASP A 82 0.17 13.54 -7.25
CA ASP A 82 -0.98 12.63 -7.24
C ASP A 82 -1.67 12.44 -5.88
N PHE A 83 -0.98 12.73 -4.78
CA PHE A 83 -1.50 12.54 -3.42
C PHE A 83 -1.79 13.85 -2.69
N ARG A 84 -1.49 15.00 -3.31
CA ARG A 84 -1.82 16.33 -2.79
C ARG A 84 -3.31 16.62 -2.96
N ARG A 85 -3.98 16.96 -1.85
CA ARG A 85 -5.40 17.41 -1.87
C ARG A 85 -5.63 18.68 -2.70
N THR A 86 -4.59 19.49 -2.88
CA THR A 86 -4.67 20.77 -3.60
C THR A 86 -4.37 20.64 -5.09
N TYR A 87 -4.07 19.44 -5.61
CA TYR A 87 -3.76 19.24 -7.01
C TYR A 87 -4.98 18.62 -7.73
N PRO A 88 -5.75 19.40 -8.51
CA PRO A 88 -7.02 18.95 -9.07
C PRO A 88 -6.91 17.78 -10.05
N GLU A 89 -5.76 17.64 -10.71
CA GLU A 89 -5.48 16.55 -11.65
C GLU A 89 -4.91 15.32 -10.95
N GLY A 90 -4.69 15.38 -9.63
CA GLY A 90 -4.09 14.31 -8.85
C GLY A 90 -5.03 13.14 -8.65
N PHE A 91 -4.45 11.94 -8.60
CA PHE A 91 -5.19 10.70 -8.37
C PHE A 91 -6.07 10.74 -7.13
N ARG A 92 -5.55 11.19 -5.98
CA ARG A 92 -6.30 11.25 -4.72
C ARG A 92 -7.59 12.06 -4.83
N VAL A 93 -7.54 13.23 -5.47
CA VAL A 93 -8.71 14.12 -5.61
C VAL A 93 -9.76 13.51 -6.54
N ASN A 94 -9.32 12.73 -7.53
CA ASN A 94 -10.19 12.12 -8.52
C ASN A 94 -10.62 10.68 -8.19
N LEU A 95 -10.25 10.14 -7.02
CA LEU A 95 -10.60 8.78 -6.60
C LEU A 95 -12.10 8.45 -6.73
N PRO A 96 -13.03 9.32 -6.32
CA PRO A 96 -14.47 9.08 -6.52
C PRO A 96 -14.85 8.94 -8.00
N LYS A 97 -14.26 9.75 -8.87
CA LYS A 97 -14.50 9.70 -10.33
C LYS A 97 -13.93 8.43 -10.94
N TRP A 98 -12.75 8.00 -10.49
CA TRP A 98 -12.16 6.71 -10.88
C TRP A 98 -13.08 5.53 -10.53
N ARG A 99 -13.65 5.50 -9.32
CA ARG A 99 -14.61 4.44 -8.95
C ARG A 99 -15.87 4.49 -9.80
N GLN A 100 -16.40 5.69 -10.02
CA GLN A 100 -17.58 5.87 -10.85
C GLN A 100 -17.34 5.38 -12.28
N ALA A 101 -16.20 5.75 -12.88
CA ALA A 101 -15.81 5.30 -14.21
C ALA A 101 -15.70 3.77 -14.28
N LEU A 102 -15.06 3.14 -13.28
CA LEU A 102 -14.97 1.68 -13.19
C LEU A 102 -16.33 1.01 -13.08
N SER A 103 -17.23 1.52 -12.24
CA SER A 103 -18.58 0.97 -12.09
C SER A 103 -19.42 1.05 -13.37
N ARG A 104 -19.08 1.99 -14.27
CA ARG A 104 -19.73 2.19 -15.57
C ARG A 104 -19.00 1.48 -16.72
N GLY A 105 -17.90 0.78 -16.45
CA GLY A 105 -17.05 0.19 -17.49
C GLY A 105 -16.35 1.24 -18.38
N GLN A 106 -16.20 2.48 -17.91
CA GLN A 106 -15.60 3.59 -18.64
C GLN A 106 -14.11 3.75 -18.30
N VAL A 107 -13.39 2.62 -18.35
CA VAL A 107 -11.95 2.54 -18.13
C VAL A 107 -11.36 1.57 -19.13
N GLU A 108 -10.24 1.96 -19.74
CA GLU A 108 -9.52 1.13 -20.69
C GLU A 108 -8.02 1.08 -20.38
N VAL A 109 -7.40 0.00 -20.84
CA VAL A 109 -5.95 -0.18 -20.82
C VAL A 109 -5.39 0.41 -22.10
N VAL A 110 -4.46 1.36 -21.96
CA VAL A 110 -3.78 1.98 -23.10
C VAL A 110 -2.57 1.12 -23.44
N LEU A 111 -2.48 0.69 -24.69
CA LEU A 111 -1.35 -0.09 -25.21
C LEU A 111 -0.47 0.79 -26.10
N GLN A 112 0.84 0.53 -26.13
CA GLN A 112 1.79 1.18 -27.03
C GLN A 112 2.46 0.16 -27.95
N GLY A 113 2.59 0.51 -29.23
CA GLY A 113 3.34 -0.26 -30.22
C GLY A 113 2.63 -1.54 -30.69
N GLY A 114 3.28 -2.24 -31.63
CA GLY A 114 2.75 -3.47 -32.25
C GLY A 114 2.77 -4.69 -31.32
N ASP A 115 3.55 -4.64 -30.25
CA ASP A 115 3.79 -5.79 -29.35
C ASP A 115 2.79 -5.85 -28.17
N GLY A 116 1.81 -4.94 -28.14
CA GLY A 116 0.77 -4.94 -27.09
C GLY A 116 1.29 -4.58 -25.70
N GLU A 117 2.35 -3.78 -25.62
CA GLU A 117 2.90 -3.33 -24.34
C GLU A 117 1.91 -2.41 -23.63
N VAL A 118 1.63 -2.67 -22.34
CA VAL A 118 0.74 -1.82 -21.55
C VAL A 118 1.45 -0.51 -21.19
N TRP A 119 0.91 0.58 -21.72
CA TRP A 119 1.41 1.93 -21.52
C TRP A 119 0.72 2.67 -20.38
N GLY A 120 -0.54 2.31 -20.07
CA GLY A 120 -1.26 3.04 -19.03
C GLY A 120 -2.72 2.65 -18.86
N LEU A 121 -3.42 3.49 -18.11
CA LEU A 121 -4.87 3.48 -17.93
C LEU A 121 -5.46 4.80 -18.40
N ARG A 122 -6.65 4.71 -18.97
CA ARG A 122 -7.49 5.86 -19.25
C ARG A 122 -8.87 5.63 -18.67
N ALA A 123 -9.37 6.59 -17.93
CA ALA A 123 -10.72 6.59 -17.40
C ALA A 123 -11.46 7.84 -17.87
N TRP A 124 -12.76 7.71 -18.09
CA TRP A 124 -13.60 8.83 -18.46
C TRP A 124 -15.00 8.70 -17.84
N LEU A 125 -15.71 9.82 -17.80
CA LEU A 125 -17.12 9.88 -17.46
C LEU A 125 -17.81 10.67 -18.55
N ASN A 126 -18.84 10.06 -19.15
CA ASN A 126 -19.71 10.78 -20.08
C ASN A 126 -20.70 11.63 -19.29
N SER A 127 -21.07 12.77 -19.88
CA SER A 127 -22.21 13.54 -19.44
C SER A 127 -23.48 12.68 -19.46
N SER A 128 -24.48 13.09 -18.69
CA SER A 128 -25.80 12.44 -18.66
C SER A 128 -26.48 12.35 -20.04
N ASP A 129 -26.07 13.18 -21.00
CA ASP A 129 -26.60 13.22 -22.37
C ASP A 129 -25.81 12.33 -23.36
N GLY A 130 -24.81 11.57 -22.87
CA GLY A 130 -24.19 10.46 -23.58
C GLY A 130 -23.06 10.79 -24.57
N ASP A 131 -23.07 11.99 -25.16
CA ASP A 131 -22.21 12.31 -26.32
C ASP A 131 -20.87 12.99 -26.00
N ARG A 132 -20.65 13.47 -24.76
CA ARG A 132 -19.41 14.19 -24.39
C ARG A 132 -18.84 13.71 -23.07
N SER A 133 -17.52 13.47 -23.05
CA SER A 133 -16.79 13.24 -21.81
C SER A 133 -16.80 14.52 -20.96
N GLU A 134 -17.37 14.46 -19.76
CA GLU A 134 -17.34 15.53 -18.76
C GLU A 134 -16.07 15.49 -17.91
N TRP A 135 -15.39 14.34 -17.91
CA TRP A 135 -14.14 14.13 -17.20
C TRP A 135 -13.35 13.02 -17.88
N GLU A 136 -12.05 13.21 -18.04
CA GLU A 136 -11.13 12.21 -18.56
C GLU A 136 -9.81 12.32 -17.80
N MET A 137 -9.20 11.18 -17.51
CA MET A 137 -7.91 11.12 -16.83
C MET A 137 -7.08 9.94 -17.35
N GLY A 138 -5.87 10.26 -17.81
CA GLY A 138 -4.85 9.29 -18.18
C GLY A 138 -3.83 9.10 -17.07
N LEU A 139 -3.44 7.86 -16.84
CA LEU A 139 -2.29 7.47 -16.04
C LEU A 139 -1.34 6.71 -16.96
N ASP A 140 -0.25 7.38 -17.37
CA ASP A 140 0.84 6.69 -18.05
C ASP A 140 1.57 5.73 -17.10
N ARG A 141 2.48 4.93 -17.67
CA ARG A 141 3.22 3.92 -16.95
C ARG A 141 4.01 4.47 -15.76
N ALA A 142 4.73 5.58 -15.95
CA ALA A 142 5.56 6.16 -14.91
C ALA A 142 4.69 6.65 -13.74
N ARG A 143 3.56 7.28 -14.05
CA ARG A 143 2.59 7.75 -13.06
C ARG A 143 1.91 6.60 -12.33
N LEU A 144 1.51 5.54 -13.05
CA LEU A 144 0.98 4.31 -12.44
C LEU A 144 1.99 3.68 -11.48
N GLU A 145 3.24 3.53 -11.91
CA GLU A 145 4.30 2.97 -11.09
C GLU A 145 4.53 3.80 -9.81
N GLY A 146 4.54 5.13 -9.92
CA GLY A 146 4.67 6.04 -8.78
C GLY A 146 3.53 5.87 -7.77
N ILE A 147 2.29 5.92 -8.27
CA ILE A 147 1.06 5.71 -7.45
C ILE A 147 1.10 4.35 -6.78
N VAL A 148 1.40 3.30 -7.54
CA VAL A 148 1.49 1.93 -7.05
C VAL A 148 2.55 1.83 -5.98
N ASN A 149 3.80 2.10 -6.28
CA ASN A 149 4.87 1.96 -5.30
C ASN A 149 4.62 2.75 -4.00
N LEU A 150 3.99 3.93 -4.08
CA LEU A 150 3.66 4.73 -2.91
C LEU A 150 2.54 4.11 -2.07
N LEU A 151 1.43 3.71 -2.68
CA LEU A 151 0.32 3.05 -1.98
C LEU A 151 0.75 1.73 -1.34
N CYS A 152 1.64 0.97 -1.98
CA CYS A 152 2.23 -0.25 -1.40
C CYS A 152 3.01 0.02 -0.11
N ALA A 153 3.86 1.05 -0.16
CA ALA A 153 4.65 1.47 1.00
C ALA A 153 3.74 1.97 2.13
N ALA A 154 2.71 2.74 1.77
CA ALA A 154 1.79 3.31 2.73
C ALA A 154 0.86 2.29 3.38
N LEU A 155 0.37 1.31 2.62
CA LEU A 155 -0.44 0.20 3.15
C LEU A 155 0.34 -0.70 4.10
N SER A 156 1.66 -0.79 3.93
CA SER A 156 2.52 -1.53 4.88
C SER A 156 2.65 -0.81 6.24
N GLU A 157 2.40 0.51 6.26
CA GLU A 157 2.34 1.34 7.48
C GLU A 157 0.88 1.55 7.96
N TRP A 158 -0.13 1.24 7.14
CA TRP A 158 -1.54 1.42 7.45
C TRP A 158 -2.11 0.24 8.21
N ARG A 159 -2.57 0.48 9.45
CA ARG A 159 -3.15 -0.54 10.34
C ARG A 159 -2.30 -1.80 10.47
N THR A 160 -0.98 -1.69 10.27
CA THR A 160 -0.05 -2.61 10.91
C THR A 160 -0.43 -2.58 12.38
N PRO A 161 -0.84 -3.70 12.99
CA PRO A 161 -1.02 -3.72 14.43
C PRO A 161 0.28 -3.14 15.00
N PRO A 162 0.25 -2.20 15.96
CA PRO A 162 1.47 -1.86 16.67
C PRO A 162 2.09 -3.21 17.03
N GLU A 163 3.33 -3.45 16.58
CA GLU A 163 4.07 -4.67 16.94
C GLU A 163 3.71 -4.91 18.37
N SER A 164 3.00 -6.02 18.65
CA SER A 164 2.46 -6.28 19.96
C SER A 164 3.63 -6.04 20.89
N ARG A 165 3.63 -4.88 21.59
CA ARG A 165 4.68 -4.52 22.52
C ARG A 165 4.76 -5.76 23.35
N SER A 166 5.87 -6.47 23.25
CA SER A 166 6.00 -7.78 23.83
C SER A 166 5.61 -7.64 25.29
N LEU A 167 4.38 -8.05 25.60
CA LEU A 167 3.90 -8.33 26.93
C LEU A 167 4.57 -9.64 27.30
N GLN A 168 5.90 -9.58 27.40
CA GLN A 168 6.92 -10.58 27.68
C GLN A 168 8.26 -9.88 27.36
N SER A 169 8.75 -8.99 28.22
CA SER A 169 9.64 -9.47 29.29
C SER A 169 9.90 -8.41 30.36
N SER A 170 8.84 -8.00 31.07
CA SER A 170 8.99 -7.51 32.45
C SER A 170 9.32 -8.68 33.41
N SER A 171 10.36 -9.48 33.12
CA SER A 171 10.79 -10.58 34.01
C SER A 171 12.24 -11.04 33.84
N THR A 172 13.17 -10.21 33.33
CA THR A 172 14.62 -10.53 33.44
C THR A 172 15.54 -9.34 33.77
N ALA A 173 15.02 -8.11 33.86
CA ALA A 173 15.82 -6.96 34.29
C ALA A 173 16.13 -6.96 35.81
N VAL A 174 15.33 -7.66 36.62
CA VAL A 174 15.59 -7.78 38.06
C VAL A 174 16.59 -8.92 38.37
N GLU A 175 16.64 -9.99 37.58
CA GLU A 175 17.61 -11.08 37.82
C GLU A 175 19.04 -10.76 37.39
N ARG A 176 19.24 -9.90 36.37
CA ARG A 176 20.60 -9.45 36.00
C ARG A 176 21.23 -8.49 37.00
N SER A 177 20.41 -7.86 37.84
CA SER A 177 20.87 -6.95 38.90
C SER A 177 21.33 -7.69 40.17
N VAL A 178 20.78 -8.89 40.43
CA VAL A 178 21.17 -9.73 41.58
C VAL A 178 22.44 -10.55 41.30
N ARG A 179 22.67 -10.99 40.06
CA ARG A 179 23.90 -11.73 39.70
C ARG A 179 25.15 -10.85 39.63
N ARG A 180 25.04 -9.56 39.26
CA ARG A 180 26.22 -8.66 39.24
C ARG A 180 26.68 -8.20 40.63
N ARG A 181 25.82 -8.22 41.65
CA ARG A 181 26.21 -7.84 43.02
C ARG A 181 26.94 -8.95 43.79
N ARG A 182 26.74 -10.22 43.42
CA ARG A 182 27.47 -11.36 44.03
C ARG A 182 28.86 -11.62 43.44
N GLN A 183 29.21 -11.06 42.28
CA GLN A 183 30.54 -11.22 41.68
C GLN A 183 31.55 -10.12 42.02
N ARG A 184 31.12 -8.98 42.59
CA ARG A 184 32.04 -7.91 43.05
C ARG A 184 32.52 -8.03 44.51
N GLY A 185 32.02 -9.00 45.26
CA GLY A 185 32.39 -9.21 46.67
C GLY A 185 33.41 -10.34 46.93
N ARG A 186 33.99 -10.95 45.91
CA ARG A 186 34.85 -12.14 46.07
C ARG A 186 36.13 -12.06 45.24
N LYS A 187 36.90 -10.98 45.42
CA LYS A 187 38.32 -10.88 45.03
C LYS A 187 39.01 -9.73 45.79
N SER A 188 38.94 -9.81 47.11
CA SER A 188 39.82 -9.10 48.03
C SER A 188 40.02 -10.05 49.21
N ASN A 189 41.03 -10.90 49.09
CA ASN A 189 41.75 -11.62 50.14
C ASN A 189 42.48 -12.79 49.48
N SER A 190 43.76 -12.59 49.21
CA SER A 190 44.79 -13.52 49.68
C SER A 190 46.16 -12.83 49.67
N PRO A 191 47.04 -13.23 50.60
CA PRO A 191 48.06 -12.37 51.20
C PRO A 191 49.43 -12.54 50.53
N GLU A 192 50.30 -11.59 50.84
CA GLU A 192 51.76 -11.71 50.72
C GLU A 192 52.27 -12.97 51.44
N GLY A 193 53.28 -13.61 50.84
CA GLY A 193 53.97 -14.79 51.34
C GLY A 193 54.75 -15.46 50.24
#